data_AF-A0A0A1UAJ6-F1
#
_entry.id   AF-A0A0A1UAJ6-F1
#
_cell.length_a   1.000
_cell.length_b   1.000
_cell.length_c   1.000
_cell.angle_alpha   90.00
_cell.angle_beta   90.00
_cell.angle_gamma   90.00
#
_symmetry.space_group_name_H-M   'P 1'
#
loop_
_entity.id
_entity.type
_entity.pdbx_description
1 polymer ?
#
loop_
_entity_poly.entity_id
_entity_poly.type
_entity_poly.pdbx_seq_one_letter_code
_entity_poly.pdbx_strand_id
1 'polypeptide(L)'
;MKQKQKKKHVQTSSSSTQLHTLAQPFEKSLKVKDAWFDVLSVLNKDVTSGVISYLLRTELSDAERQQNADLLLSFYVGCDKLKELIDLCVEMDYFLKVNDKTKYSPYTNLLMAIVLRSCKDQFQEFQQLLIKRVQKLKGVSLDDKKTSTSDKDLMKVKELLNSFVEGWMTQNFPTVVMYIWSKQYQTFSNKIFTKDDVYKTMENYMFLSPFNSFVYLWMNQTESVQSIILFSRLMQSLFVTTQTDSYWKLWMKQNSQDLLKQVFKFVWRIKDLEVEPNVAVSQIPRNVKGLVDFLNTEESKKGVKNYISEYGIRLLLLTGKTDERSVKLQSVQAETYSLLVASMNDKLNFLQQMSIMKMRIKDLHEERRYLRQLLGPEYMNDEHDEEQEEKDEN
;
A
#
# COMPACT_ATOMS: atom_id res chain seq x y z
N MET A 1 -32.63 -23.64 73.11
CA MET A 1 -34.02 -23.14 73.28
C MET A 1 -34.25 -21.97 72.31
N LYS A 2 -35.32 -22.09 71.50
CA LYS A 2 -36.09 -21.05 70.77
C LYS A 2 -35.42 -20.19 69.68
N GLN A 3 -35.80 -20.55 68.44
CA GLN A 3 -35.91 -19.73 67.23
C GLN A 3 -36.90 -18.55 67.36
N LYS A 4 -36.72 -17.51 66.52
CA LYS A 4 -37.69 -16.90 65.56
C LYS A 4 -37.01 -15.65 64.91
N GLN A 5 -36.71 -15.57 63.61
CA GLN A 5 -37.60 -15.33 62.42
C GLN A 5 -38.56 -14.13 62.63
N LYS A 6 -38.82 -13.18 61.72
CA LYS A 6 -38.67 -13.02 60.24
C LYS A 6 -39.27 -11.65 59.83
N LYS A 7 -38.83 -11.10 58.68
CA LYS A 7 -39.60 -10.51 57.52
C LYS A 7 -38.75 -9.38 56.86
N LYS A 8 -38.26 -9.45 55.59
CA LYS A 8 -38.88 -9.50 54.23
C LYS A 8 -39.90 -8.37 54.01
N HIS A 9 -39.96 -7.56 52.95
CA HIS A 9 -39.56 -7.58 51.52
C HIS A 9 -39.50 -6.09 51.05
N VAL A 10 -38.85 -5.65 49.98
CA VAL A 10 -39.31 -5.64 48.56
C VAL A 10 -38.17 -5.06 47.69
N GLN A 11 -37.97 -5.64 46.50
CA GLN A 11 -37.13 -5.15 45.40
C GLN A 11 -37.79 -3.97 44.67
N THR A 12 -37.00 -2.98 44.24
CA THR A 12 -37.24 -2.28 42.97
C THR A 12 -35.90 -2.00 42.29
N SER A 13 -35.77 -2.61 41.12
CA SER A 13 -34.82 -2.36 40.06
C SER A 13 -35.04 -0.99 39.41
N SER A 14 -33.96 -0.23 39.18
CA SER A 14 -33.84 0.66 38.01
C SER A 14 -32.38 1.11 37.81
N SER A 15 -31.74 0.48 36.82
CA SER A 15 -30.95 1.14 35.77
C SER A 15 -30.07 2.36 36.12
N SER A 16 -28.76 2.14 36.25
CA SER A 16 -27.73 2.96 35.60
C SER A 16 -26.39 2.25 35.67
N THR A 17 -26.09 1.47 34.63
CA THR A 17 -24.78 0.88 34.38
C THR A 17 -23.81 2.02 34.03
N GLN A 18 -23.16 2.61 35.03
CA GLN A 18 -22.02 3.49 34.79
C GLN A 18 -20.78 2.62 34.61
N LEU A 19 -20.39 2.48 33.34
CA LEU A 19 -19.06 2.09 32.90
C LEU A 19 -18.03 3.02 33.54
N HIS A 20 -17.42 2.60 34.64
CA HIS A 20 -16.10 3.11 35.03
C HIS A 20 -15.04 2.26 34.37
N THR A 21 -14.84 2.49 33.07
CA THR A 21 -13.55 2.27 32.43
C THR A 21 -12.65 3.37 32.98
N LEU A 22 -11.94 3.09 34.08
CA LEU A 22 -10.85 3.95 34.53
C LEU A 22 -9.75 3.86 33.46
N ALA A 23 -9.80 4.83 32.55
CA ALA A 23 -8.67 5.28 31.76
C ALA A 23 -7.47 5.39 32.71
N GLN A 24 -6.53 4.46 32.60
CA GLN A 24 -5.25 4.66 33.24
C GLN A 24 -4.57 5.86 32.56
N PRO A 25 -4.09 6.84 33.33
CA PRO A 25 -3.45 8.01 32.76
C PRO A 25 -2.15 7.57 32.09
N PHE A 26 -2.10 7.69 30.77
CA PHE A 26 -0.98 7.33 29.89
C PHE A 26 0.22 8.30 30.01
N GLU A 27 0.32 9.03 31.12
CA GLU A 27 1.28 10.14 31.31
C GLU A 27 2.44 9.84 32.27
N LYS A 28 2.60 8.60 32.75
CA LYS A 28 3.73 8.23 33.61
C LYS A 28 4.49 7.01 33.09
N SER A 29 5.44 7.22 32.15
CA SER A 29 6.76 6.54 32.12
C SER A 29 7.56 6.61 30.80
N LEU A 30 7.41 7.66 29.99
CA LEU A 30 8.41 8.01 28.96
C LEU A 30 8.88 9.46 29.12
N LYS A 31 9.67 9.70 30.17
CA LYS A 31 10.66 10.79 30.17
C LYS A 31 11.93 10.32 29.49
N VAL A 32 11.85 9.92 28.22
CA VAL A 32 13.04 9.75 27.39
C VAL A 32 12.94 10.83 26.34
N LYS A 33 13.72 11.91 26.51
CA LYS A 33 14.01 12.83 25.41
C LYS A 33 14.81 12.02 24.41
N ASP A 34 14.12 11.45 23.44
CA ASP A 34 14.72 10.64 22.39
C ASP A 34 14.40 11.26 21.04
N ALA A 35 15.45 11.64 20.31
CA ALA A 35 15.31 12.30 19.02
C ALA A 35 14.54 11.43 18.01
N TRP A 36 14.66 10.10 18.08
CA TRP A 36 13.89 9.20 17.23
C TRP A 36 12.42 9.22 17.60
N PHE A 37 12.09 9.15 18.90
CA PHE A 37 10.70 9.22 19.34
C PHE A 37 10.04 10.53 18.90
N ASP A 38 10.69 11.66 19.15
CA ASP A 38 10.15 12.98 18.87
C ASP A 38 9.89 13.19 17.37
N VAL A 39 10.84 12.76 16.52
CA VAL A 39 10.74 12.95 15.06
C VAL A 39 9.78 11.95 14.41
N LEU A 40 9.74 10.70 14.89
CA LEU A 40 8.87 9.67 14.33
C LEU A 40 7.41 9.81 14.81
N SER A 41 7.18 10.23 16.06
CA SER A 41 5.81 10.43 16.58
C SER A 41 5.03 11.53 15.83
N VAL A 42 5.74 12.52 15.28
CA VAL A 42 5.15 13.56 14.41
C VAL A 42 5.16 13.19 12.92
N LEU A 43 5.61 11.98 12.55
CA LEU A 43 5.69 11.49 11.17
C LEU A 43 6.46 12.44 10.23
N ASN A 44 7.64 12.91 10.64
CA ASN A 44 8.49 13.69 9.73
C ASN A 44 8.77 12.87 8.45
N LYS A 45 8.35 13.39 7.29
CA LYS A 45 8.31 12.61 6.04
C LYS A 45 9.67 12.04 5.65
N ASP A 46 10.75 12.83 5.75
CA ASP A 46 12.10 12.41 5.36
C ASP A 46 12.62 11.30 6.29
N VAL A 47 12.64 11.54 7.60
CA VAL A 47 13.14 10.58 8.58
C VAL A 47 12.28 9.31 8.61
N THR A 48 10.96 9.45 8.58
CA THR A 48 10.03 8.30 8.57
C THR A 48 10.23 7.44 7.33
N SER A 49 10.31 8.07 6.15
CA SER A 49 10.52 7.36 4.87
C SER A 49 11.87 6.65 4.84
N GLY A 50 12.92 7.29 5.35
CA GLY A 50 14.25 6.69 5.46
C GLY A 50 14.28 5.50 6.41
N VAL A 51 13.62 5.60 7.58
CA VAL A 51 13.52 4.50 8.54
C VAL A 51 12.73 3.32 7.96
N ILE A 52 11.58 3.57 7.31
CA ILE A 52 10.79 2.54 6.63
C ILE A 52 11.63 1.86 5.53
N SER A 53 12.31 2.65 4.70
CA SER A 53 13.12 2.14 3.60
C SER A 53 14.30 1.30 4.09
N TYR A 54 14.98 1.72 5.16
CA TYR A 54 16.06 0.95 5.77
C TYR A 54 15.54 -0.37 6.36
N LEU A 55 14.47 -0.32 7.15
CA LEU A 55 13.92 -1.49 7.87
C LEU A 55 13.27 -2.52 6.94
N LEU A 56 12.79 -2.10 5.77
CA LEU A 56 12.10 -2.95 4.81
C LEU A 56 12.84 -3.06 3.47
N ARG A 57 14.17 -2.89 3.47
CA ARG A 57 15.00 -2.97 2.26
C ARG A 57 15.03 -4.38 1.65
N THR A 58 15.40 -4.45 0.38
CA THR A 58 15.38 -5.69 -0.43
C THR A 58 16.39 -6.73 0.02
N GLU A 59 17.49 -6.30 0.64
CA GLU A 59 18.61 -7.17 1.05
C GLU A 59 18.28 -8.03 2.27
N LEU A 60 17.23 -7.68 3.01
CA LEU A 60 16.76 -8.44 4.17
C LEU A 60 16.04 -9.73 3.74
N SER A 61 16.01 -10.72 4.61
CA SER A 61 15.10 -11.85 4.46
C SER A 61 13.64 -11.43 4.67
N ASP A 62 12.69 -12.22 4.16
CA ASP A 62 11.26 -11.99 4.40
C ASP A 62 10.90 -12.02 5.90
N ALA A 63 11.54 -12.91 6.66
CA ALA A 63 11.34 -13.01 8.10
C ALA A 63 11.79 -11.75 8.85
N GLU A 64 12.97 -11.22 8.51
CA GLU A 64 13.47 -9.96 9.08
C GLU A 64 12.59 -8.78 8.68
N ARG A 65 12.16 -8.70 7.41
CA ARG A 65 11.22 -7.66 6.96
C ARG A 65 9.91 -7.71 7.76
N GLN A 66 9.37 -8.90 8.00
CA GLN A 66 8.14 -9.04 8.76
C GLN A 66 8.30 -8.60 10.22
N GLN A 67 9.41 -8.97 10.87
CA GLN A 67 9.72 -8.52 12.23
C GLN A 67 9.89 -6.99 12.29
N ASN A 68 10.57 -6.41 11.30
CA ASN A 68 10.77 -4.97 11.20
C ASN A 68 9.47 -4.21 10.90
N ALA A 69 8.58 -4.79 10.08
CA ALA A 69 7.24 -4.26 9.86
C ALA A 69 6.43 -4.27 11.16
N ASP A 70 6.49 -5.36 11.94
CA ASP A 70 5.82 -5.42 13.24
C ASP A 70 6.36 -4.37 14.22
N LEU A 71 7.67 -4.11 14.21
CA LEU A 71 8.32 -3.05 15.01
C LEU A 71 7.77 -1.65 14.65
N LEU A 72 7.73 -1.35 13.35
CA LEU A 72 7.17 -0.10 12.81
C LEU A 72 5.70 0.07 13.19
N LEU A 73 4.89 -0.96 12.94
CA LEU A 73 3.46 -0.91 13.21
C LEU A 73 3.17 -0.78 14.71
N SER A 74 3.91 -1.50 15.56
CA SER A 74 3.75 -1.41 17.02
C SER A 74 4.03 -0.02 17.56
N PHE A 75 5.00 0.69 16.96
CA PHE A 75 5.30 2.08 17.28
C PHE A 75 4.14 3.01 16.90
N TYR A 76 3.70 3.00 15.63
CA TYR A 76 2.69 3.93 15.15
C TYR A 76 1.28 3.65 15.69
N VAL A 77 0.95 2.39 15.99
CA VAL A 77 -0.27 2.04 16.73
C VAL A 77 -0.16 2.50 18.19
N GLY A 78 1.03 2.41 18.79
CA GLY A 78 1.28 2.94 20.15
C GLY A 78 1.18 4.46 20.25
N CYS A 79 1.51 5.18 19.18
CA CYS A 79 1.40 6.64 19.08
C CYS A 79 0.04 7.13 18.54
N ASP A 80 -0.92 6.22 18.28
CA ASP A 80 -2.21 6.53 17.64
C ASP A 80 -2.06 7.29 16.30
N LYS A 81 -1.05 6.93 15.49
CA LYS A 81 -0.68 7.56 14.20
C LYS A 81 -0.83 6.65 12.98
N LEU A 82 -1.59 5.56 13.12
CA LEU A 82 -1.71 4.55 12.05
C LEU A 82 -2.34 5.11 10.77
N LYS A 83 -3.32 6.01 10.88
CA LYS A 83 -3.98 6.63 9.71
C LYS A 83 -2.98 7.47 8.91
N GLU A 84 -2.26 8.36 9.57
CA GLU A 84 -1.29 9.24 8.94
C GLU A 84 -0.11 8.45 8.34
N LEU A 85 0.29 7.34 8.98
CA LEU A 85 1.25 6.41 8.42
C LEU A 85 0.75 5.77 7.11
N ILE A 86 -0.52 5.34 7.06
CA ILE A 86 -1.14 4.78 5.85
C ILE A 86 -1.13 5.83 4.73
N ASP A 87 -1.55 7.06 5.03
CA ASP A 87 -1.57 8.16 4.06
C ASP A 87 -0.17 8.42 3.49
N LEU A 88 0.85 8.47 4.34
CA LEU A 88 2.25 8.60 3.93
C LEU A 88 2.69 7.43 3.05
N CYS A 89 2.40 6.19 3.45
CA CYS A 89 2.81 5.00 2.69
C CYS A 89 2.18 4.96 1.30
N VAL A 90 0.89 5.30 1.18
CA VAL A 90 0.21 5.35 -0.13
C VAL A 90 0.81 6.44 -1.01
N GLU A 91 1.08 7.62 -0.45
CA GLU A 91 1.69 8.73 -1.19
C GLU A 91 3.11 8.37 -1.69
N MET A 92 3.95 7.80 -0.83
CA MET A 92 5.32 7.44 -1.18
C MET A 92 5.38 6.25 -2.14
N ASP A 93 4.48 5.27 -1.99
CA ASP A 93 4.34 4.16 -2.92
C ASP A 93 3.97 4.63 -4.32
N TYR A 94 3.03 5.58 -4.43
CA TYR A 94 2.69 6.25 -5.67
C TYR A 94 3.96 6.84 -6.32
N PHE A 95 4.69 7.72 -5.60
CA PHE A 95 5.86 8.41 -6.16
C PHE A 95 6.96 7.44 -6.62
N LEU A 96 7.16 6.35 -5.89
CA LEU A 96 8.14 5.33 -6.24
C LEU A 96 7.78 4.63 -7.57
N LYS A 97 6.48 4.44 -7.83
CA LYS A 97 5.96 3.65 -8.96
C LYS A 97 5.56 4.45 -10.18
N VAL A 98 5.57 5.79 -10.11
CA VAL A 98 5.31 6.66 -11.28
C VAL A 98 6.21 6.29 -12.45
N ASN A 99 7.49 6.05 -12.20
CA ASN A 99 8.49 5.78 -13.24
C ASN A 99 8.70 4.28 -13.51
N ASP A 100 8.51 3.43 -12.50
CA ASP A 100 8.64 1.98 -12.63
C ASP A 100 7.60 1.28 -11.75
N LYS A 101 6.56 0.77 -12.41
CA LYS A 101 5.42 0.10 -11.78
C LYS A 101 5.80 -1.22 -11.11
N THR A 102 6.90 -1.83 -11.53
CA THR A 102 7.39 -3.12 -11.01
C THR A 102 8.38 -2.97 -9.86
N LYS A 103 8.82 -1.74 -9.59
CA LYS A 103 9.77 -1.42 -8.53
C LYS A 103 9.26 -1.89 -7.16
N TYR A 104 10.14 -2.58 -6.44
CA TYR A 104 9.89 -2.97 -5.06
C TYR A 104 9.62 -1.74 -4.20
N SER A 105 8.56 -1.80 -3.39
CA SER A 105 8.16 -0.70 -2.50
C SER A 105 8.11 -1.17 -1.04
N PRO A 106 8.94 -0.59 -0.15
CA PRO A 106 8.85 -0.87 1.28
C PRO A 106 7.51 -0.40 1.87
N TYR A 107 6.89 0.62 1.26
CA TYR A 107 5.58 1.13 1.66
C TYR A 107 4.46 0.16 1.32
N THR A 108 4.49 -0.47 0.13
CA THR A 108 3.58 -1.58 -0.20
C THR A 108 3.72 -2.70 0.83
N ASN A 109 4.96 -3.07 1.21
CA ASN A 109 5.19 -4.13 2.19
C ASN A 109 4.53 -3.81 3.54
N LEU A 110 4.70 -2.58 4.03
CA LEU A 110 4.09 -2.13 5.28
C LEU A 110 2.55 -2.08 5.22
N LEU A 111 1.98 -1.59 4.11
CA LEU A 111 0.53 -1.63 3.88
C LEU A 111 0.00 -3.06 3.87
N MET A 112 0.69 -4.00 3.21
CA MET A 112 0.32 -5.41 3.20
C MET A 112 0.42 -6.04 4.59
N ALA A 113 1.41 -5.67 5.40
CA ALA A 113 1.48 -6.12 6.79
C ALA A 113 0.23 -5.69 7.59
N ILE A 114 -0.27 -4.46 7.38
CA ILE A 114 -1.52 -4.00 8.01
C ILE A 114 -2.71 -4.85 7.55
N VAL A 115 -2.83 -5.11 6.24
CA VAL A 115 -3.90 -5.95 5.67
C VAL A 115 -3.87 -7.36 6.26
N LEU A 116 -2.69 -7.99 6.29
CA LEU A 116 -2.51 -9.34 6.84
C LEU A 116 -2.92 -9.44 8.31
N ARG A 117 -2.54 -8.46 9.13
CA ARG A 117 -2.90 -8.42 10.55
C ARG A 117 -4.39 -8.15 10.75
N SER A 118 -4.99 -7.34 9.89
CA SER A 118 -6.41 -6.99 10.01
C SER A 118 -7.33 -8.14 9.55
N CYS A 119 -6.91 -8.91 8.54
CA CYS A 119 -7.69 -9.99 7.95
C CYS A 119 -7.31 -11.39 8.44
N LYS A 120 -6.42 -11.52 9.44
CA LYS A 120 -5.81 -12.80 9.85
C LYS A 120 -6.80 -13.96 10.01
N ASP A 121 -7.92 -13.72 10.66
CA ASP A 121 -8.91 -14.77 10.95
C ASP A 121 -9.68 -15.18 9.69
N GLN A 122 -10.14 -14.21 8.89
CA GLN A 122 -10.78 -14.44 7.58
C GLN A 122 -9.87 -15.25 6.66
N PHE A 123 -8.60 -14.91 6.70
CA PHE A 123 -7.53 -15.59 6.02
C PHE A 123 -7.41 -17.06 6.48
N GLN A 124 -7.32 -17.34 7.77
CA GLN A 124 -7.30 -18.74 8.24
C GLN A 124 -8.50 -19.57 7.72
N GLU A 125 -9.69 -18.98 7.64
CA GLU A 125 -10.88 -19.64 7.05
C GLU A 125 -10.69 -19.92 5.55
N PHE A 126 -10.15 -18.97 4.79
CA PHE A 126 -9.84 -19.17 3.37
C PHE A 126 -8.87 -20.32 3.13
N GLN A 127 -7.88 -20.55 4.01
CA GLN A 127 -6.98 -21.71 3.87
C GLN A 127 -7.72 -23.02 3.99
N GLN A 128 -8.55 -23.14 5.02
CA GLN A 128 -9.26 -24.38 5.26
C GLN A 128 -10.19 -24.69 4.09
N LEU A 129 -10.83 -23.67 3.52
CA LEU A 129 -11.64 -23.80 2.31
C LEU A 129 -10.79 -24.18 1.09
N LEU A 130 -9.65 -23.53 0.89
CA LEU A 130 -8.74 -23.81 -0.21
C LEU A 130 -8.22 -25.25 -0.15
N ILE A 131 -7.71 -25.69 1.00
CA ILE A 131 -7.19 -27.06 1.20
C ILE A 131 -8.27 -28.08 0.87
N LYS A 132 -9.47 -27.94 1.44
CA LYS A 132 -10.60 -28.86 1.19
C LYS A 132 -10.99 -28.90 -0.29
N ARG A 133 -10.92 -27.77 -1.00
CA ARG A 133 -11.29 -27.69 -2.42
C ARG A 133 -10.19 -28.24 -3.33
N VAL A 134 -8.92 -27.94 -3.07
CA VAL A 134 -7.80 -28.44 -3.89
C VAL A 134 -7.60 -29.95 -3.71
N GLN A 135 -7.92 -30.52 -2.54
CA GLN A 135 -7.97 -31.98 -2.37
C GLN A 135 -8.96 -32.66 -3.34
N LYS A 136 -9.99 -31.96 -3.83
CA LYS A 136 -10.91 -32.48 -4.86
C LYS A 136 -10.33 -32.45 -6.28
N LEU A 137 -9.20 -31.75 -6.49
CA LEU A 137 -8.48 -31.67 -7.75
C LEU A 137 -7.39 -32.76 -7.91
N LYS A 138 -7.39 -33.81 -7.07
CA LYS A 138 -6.43 -34.93 -7.23
C LYS A 138 -6.46 -35.48 -8.66
N GLY A 139 -5.28 -35.52 -9.30
CA GLY A 139 -5.11 -36.02 -10.67
C GLY A 139 -5.27 -34.98 -11.78
N VAL A 140 -5.54 -33.71 -11.45
CA VAL A 140 -5.55 -32.60 -12.42
C VAL A 140 -4.12 -32.14 -12.72
N SER A 141 -3.73 -32.15 -13.98
CA SER A 141 -2.46 -31.60 -14.47
C SER A 141 -2.66 -30.22 -15.10
N LEU A 142 -1.75 -29.28 -14.80
CA LEU A 142 -1.63 -28.00 -15.52
C LEU A 142 -0.51 -28.14 -16.55
N ASP A 143 -0.85 -28.69 -17.71
CA ASP A 143 0.11 -28.97 -18.77
C ASP A 143 0.35 -27.73 -19.64
N ASP A 144 1.62 -27.44 -19.92
CA ASP A 144 2.00 -26.33 -20.81
C ASP A 144 1.66 -26.60 -22.28
N LYS A 145 1.39 -27.87 -22.64
CA LYS A 145 0.89 -28.29 -23.96
C LYS A 145 -0.47 -28.96 -23.80
N LYS A 146 -1.35 -28.76 -24.80
CA LYS A 146 -2.69 -29.37 -24.81
C LYS A 146 -2.59 -30.90 -24.91
N THR A 147 -3.29 -31.59 -24.02
CA THR A 147 -3.55 -33.03 -24.03
C THR A 147 -5.04 -33.30 -24.19
N SER A 148 -5.44 -34.57 -24.30
CA SER A 148 -6.84 -34.96 -24.47
C SER A 148 -7.74 -34.64 -23.26
N THR A 149 -7.18 -34.47 -22.07
CA THR A 149 -7.93 -34.15 -20.84
C THR A 149 -7.81 -32.70 -20.40
N SER A 150 -6.87 -31.91 -20.98
CA SER A 150 -6.53 -30.56 -20.50
C SER A 150 -7.76 -29.67 -20.30
N ASP A 151 -8.66 -29.57 -21.27
CA ASP A 151 -9.79 -28.62 -21.18
C ASP A 151 -10.76 -28.98 -20.05
N LYS A 152 -11.01 -30.28 -19.83
CA LYS A 152 -11.87 -30.77 -18.75
C LYS A 152 -11.26 -30.50 -17.38
N ASP A 153 -9.95 -30.69 -17.27
CA ASP A 153 -9.21 -30.45 -16.03
C ASP A 153 -9.10 -28.95 -15.73
N LEU A 154 -8.88 -28.12 -16.76
CA LEU A 154 -8.86 -26.66 -16.64
C LEU A 154 -10.23 -26.08 -16.29
N MET A 155 -11.34 -26.67 -16.75
CA MET A 155 -12.67 -26.27 -16.31
C MET A 155 -12.87 -26.46 -14.80
N LYS A 156 -12.44 -27.60 -14.23
CA LYS A 156 -12.49 -27.82 -12.77
C LYS A 156 -11.63 -26.82 -12.01
N VAL A 157 -10.47 -26.47 -12.56
CA VAL A 157 -9.57 -25.47 -11.98
C VAL A 157 -10.20 -24.07 -12.02
N LYS A 158 -10.84 -23.71 -13.15
CA LYS A 158 -11.60 -22.46 -13.28
C LYS A 158 -12.72 -22.38 -12.25
N GLU A 159 -13.51 -23.42 -12.08
CA GLU A 159 -14.59 -23.44 -11.09
C GLU A 159 -14.07 -23.21 -9.66
N LEU A 160 -12.95 -23.85 -9.32
CA LEU A 160 -12.29 -23.65 -8.03
C LEU A 160 -11.79 -22.21 -7.86
N LEU A 161 -11.17 -21.63 -8.89
CA LEU A 161 -10.68 -20.25 -8.90
C LEU A 161 -11.82 -19.24 -8.77
N ASN A 162 -12.88 -19.39 -9.56
CA ASN A 162 -14.09 -18.57 -9.50
C ASN A 162 -14.66 -18.60 -8.08
N SER A 163 -14.88 -19.80 -7.53
CA SER A 163 -15.47 -19.94 -6.20
C SER A 163 -14.59 -19.37 -5.07
N PHE A 164 -13.27 -19.31 -5.25
CA PHE A 164 -12.38 -18.67 -4.28
C PHE A 164 -12.42 -17.15 -4.40
N VAL A 165 -12.27 -16.61 -5.60
CA VAL A 165 -12.22 -15.16 -5.86
C VAL A 165 -13.57 -14.51 -5.56
N GLU A 166 -14.69 -15.17 -5.89
CA GLU A 166 -16.03 -14.74 -5.45
C GLU A 166 -16.19 -14.78 -3.93
N GLY A 167 -15.66 -15.82 -3.28
CA GLY A 167 -15.61 -15.91 -1.83
C GLY A 167 -14.82 -14.78 -1.18
N TRP A 168 -13.74 -14.33 -1.83
CA TRP A 168 -12.94 -13.17 -1.42
C TRP A 168 -13.71 -11.85 -1.57
N MET A 169 -14.32 -11.62 -2.72
CA MET A 169 -15.06 -10.37 -3.02
C MET A 169 -16.34 -10.19 -2.18
N THR A 170 -16.85 -11.26 -1.58
CA THR A 170 -18.07 -11.24 -0.75
C THR A 170 -17.80 -11.02 0.73
N GLN A 171 -16.53 -10.94 1.15
CA GLN A 171 -16.19 -10.70 2.54
C GLN A 171 -16.43 -9.26 2.98
N ASN A 172 -16.76 -9.13 4.27
CA ASN A 172 -16.75 -7.84 4.96
C ASN A 172 -15.33 -7.56 5.46
N PHE A 173 -14.52 -6.88 4.64
CA PHE A 173 -13.17 -6.49 5.03
C PHE A 173 -13.18 -5.44 6.16
N PRO A 174 -12.19 -5.46 7.06
CA PRO A 174 -12.05 -4.44 8.10
C PRO A 174 -11.98 -3.02 7.52
N THR A 175 -12.53 -2.04 8.25
CA THR A 175 -12.57 -0.63 7.84
C THR A 175 -11.20 -0.08 7.46
N VAL A 176 -10.14 -0.44 8.18
CA VAL A 176 -8.76 -0.06 7.86
C VAL A 176 -8.28 -0.57 6.49
N VAL A 177 -8.69 -1.78 6.10
CA VAL A 177 -8.33 -2.36 4.79
C VAL A 177 -9.08 -1.63 3.68
N MET A 178 -10.37 -1.38 3.89
CA MET A 178 -11.18 -0.59 2.96
C MET A 178 -10.63 0.83 2.81
N TYR A 179 -10.16 1.44 3.90
CA TYR A 179 -9.49 2.75 3.88
C TYR A 179 -8.20 2.72 3.05
N ILE A 180 -7.33 1.72 3.25
CA ILE A 180 -6.09 1.56 2.46
C ILE A 180 -6.42 1.46 0.97
N TRP A 181 -7.34 0.58 0.58
CA TRP A 181 -7.67 0.38 -0.82
C TRP A 181 -8.35 1.60 -1.45
N SER A 182 -9.27 2.26 -0.73
CA SER A 182 -9.88 3.52 -1.19
C SER A 182 -8.82 4.60 -1.39
N LYS A 183 -7.93 4.79 -0.41
CA LYS A 183 -6.86 5.79 -0.49
C LYS A 183 -5.88 5.52 -1.63
N GLN A 184 -5.51 4.25 -1.84
CA GLN A 184 -4.69 3.84 -2.99
C GLN A 184 -5.41 4.15 -4.30
N TYR A 185 -6.66 3.73 -4.46
CA TYR A 185 -7.42 3.99 -5.68
C TYR A 185 -7.49 5.50 -5.99
N GLN A 186 -7.87 6.32 -5.01
CA GLN A 186 -8.00 7.77 -5.17
C GLN A 186 -6.67 8.43 -5.52
N THR A 187 -5.59 8.06 -4.82
CA THR A 187 -4.25 8.65 -5.04
C THR A 187 -3.71 8.31 -6.43
N PHE A 188 -3.90 7.08 -6.90
CA PHE A 188 -3.43 6.62 -8.20
C PHE A 188 -4.32 7.14 -9.33
N SER A 189 -5.63 7.31 -9.10
CA SER A 189 -6.55 7.87 -10.11
C SER A 189 -6.38 9.36 -10.33
N ASN A 190 -6.04 10.11 -9.30
CA ASN A 190 -5.91 11.57 -9.38
C ASN A 190 -4.60 12.02 -10.04
N LYS A 191 -3.67 11.11 -10.30
CA LYS A 191 -2.31 11.45 -10.70
C LYS A 191 -1.80 10.50 -11.78
N ILE A 192 -1.39 11.01 -12.95
CA ILE A 192 -0.62 10.44 -14.09
C ILE A 192 -0.97 9.02 -14.61
N PHE A 193 -1.39 8.06 -13.80
CA PHE A 193 -1.77 6.71 -14.23
C PHE A 193 -2.99 6.73 -15.16
N THR A 194 -2.93 5.90 -16.20
CA THR A 194 -4.12 5.63 -17.02
C THR A 194 -5.13 4.83 -16.21
N LYS A 195 -6.41 4.90 -16.57
CA LYS A 195 -7.47 4.11 -15.91
C LYS A 195 -7.11 2.62 -15.84
N ASP A 196 -6.62 2.05 -16.95
CA ASP A 196 -6.23 0.64 -17.02
C ASP A 196 -5.07 0.30 -16.09
N ASP A 197 -4.12 1.22 -15.91
CA ASP A 197 -3.01 1.02 -14.99
C ASP A 197 -3.45 1.04 -13.52
N VAL A 198 -4.40 1.93 -13.18
CA VAL A 198 -4.99 1.96 -11.84
C VAL A 198 -5.67 0.63 -11.55
N TYR A 199 -6.49 0.10 -12.48
CA TYR A 199 -7.15 -1.18 -12.27
C TYR A 199 -6.18 -2.33 -12.06
N LYS A 200 -5.17 -2.48 -12.93
CA LYS A 200 -4.16 -3.53 -12.80
C LYS A 200 -3.39 -3.42 -11.49
N THR A 201 -3.08 -2.19 -11.06
CA THR A 201 -2.39 -1.95 -9.79
C THR A 201 -3.27 -2.33 -8.60
N MET A 202 -4.55 -1.98 -8.65
CA MET A 202 -5.51 -2.32 -7.60
C MET A 202 -5.82 -3.82 -7.55
N GLU A 203 -5.91 -4.51 -8.69
CA GLU A 203 -6.02 -5.97 -8.75
C GLU A 203 -4.85 -6.64 -8.02
N ASN A 204 -3.64 -6.13 -8.25
CA ASN A 204 -2.47 -6.60 -7.52
C ASN A 204 -2.58 -6.34 -6.01
N TYR A 205 -2.96 -5.12 -5.58
CA TYR A 205 -3.04 -4.80 -4.14
C TYR A 205 -4.21 -5.42 -3.39
N MET A 206 -5.30 -5.76 -4.07
CA MET A 206 -6.51 -6.29 -3.43
C MET A 206 -6.56 -7.82 -3.45
N PHE A 207 -5.90 -8.45 -4.43
CA PHE A 207 -5.94 -9.90 -4.60
C PHE A 207 -4.55 -10.51 -4.52
N LEU A 208 -3.63 -10.13 -5.42
CA LEU A 208 -2.37 -10.84 -5.59
C LEU A 208 -1.40 -10.64 -4.42
N SER A 209 -1.14 -9.40 -4.01
CA SER A 209 -0.23 -9.07 -2.92
C SER A 209 -0.73 -9.61 -1.58
N PRO A 210 -2.00 -9.40 -1.17
CA PRO A 210 -2.53 -10.00 0.05
C PRO A 210 -2.42 -11.53 0.00
N PHE A 211 -2.80 -12.16 -1.12
CA PHE A 211 -2.72 -13.61 -1.26
C PHE A 211 -1.28 -14.14 -1.18
N ASN A 212 -0.31 -13.47 -1.81
CA ASN A 212 1.08 -13.91 -1.80
C ASN A 212 1.77 -13.71 -0.43
N SER A 213 1.54 -12.57 0.22
CA SER A 213 2.05 -12.33 1.58
C SER A 213 1.48 -13.33 2.58
N PHE A 214 0.29 -13.83 2.28
CA PHE A 214 -0.43 -14.78 3.07
C PHE A 214 -0.03 -16.24 2.85
N VAL A 215 0.21 -16.62 1.60
CA VAL A 215 0.84 -17.90 1.22
C VAL A 215 2.12 -18.15 2.02
N TYR A 216 2.94 -17.11 2.23
CA TYR A 216 4.18 -17.18 2.99
C TYR A 216 3.98 -17.68 4.43
N LEU A 217 2.91 -17.25 5.10
CA LEU A 217 2.59 -17.66 6.48
C LEU A 217 2.25 -19.16 6.59
N TRP A 218 1.98 -19.82 5.47
CA TRP A 218 1.51 -21.20 5.41
C TRP A 218 2.45 -22.14 4.67
N MET A 219 3.53 -21.64 4.06
CA MET A 219 4.52 -22.48 3.41
C MET A 219 5.12 -23.53 4.36
N ASN A 220 5.09 -23.27 5.67
CA ASN A 220 5.57 -24.19 6.70
C ASN A 220 4.60 -25.34 7.02
N GLN A 221 3.37 -25.34 6.47
CA GLN A 221 2.37 -26.39 6.69
C GLN A 221 2.42 -27.45 5.57
N THR A 222 3.15 -28.53 5.81
CA THR A 222 3.48 -29.61 4.85
C THR A 222 2.29 -30.16 4.06
N GLU A 223 1.12 -30.32 4.68
CA GLU A 223 -0.08 -30.89 4.03
C GLU A 223 -0.71 -29.97 2.98
N SER A 224 -0.40 -28.66 3.02
CA SER A 224 -1.07 -27.64 2.22
C SER A 224 -0.17 -26.99 1.16
N VAL A 225 1.16 -27.17 1.26
CA VAL A 225 2.16 -26.46 0.44
C VAL A 225 1.88 -26.58 -1.06
N GLN A 226 1.63 -27.79 -1.56
CA GLN A 226 1.38 -28.00 -2.99
C GLN A 226 0.09 -27.30 -3.46
N SER A 227 -0.95 -27.30 -2.63
CA SER A 227 -2.23 -26.66 -2.94
C SER A 227 -2.09 -25.14 -3.01
N ILE A 228 -1.31 -24.59 -2.07
CA ILE A 228 -1.03 -23.15 -1.97
C ILE A 228 -0.16 -22.68 -3.14
N ILE A 229 0.88 -23.44 -3.50
CA ILE A 229 1.74 -23.14 -4.66
C ILE A 229 0.92 -23.18 -5.96
N LEU A 230 0.09 -24.20 -6.14
CA LEU A 230 -0.79 -24.32 -7.30
C LEU A 230 -1.69 -23.08 -7.42
N PHE A 231 -2.33 -22.69 -6.32
CA PHE A 231 -3.24 -21.57 -6.33
C PHE A 231 -2.55 -20.22 -6.51
N SER A 232 -1.35 -20.03 -5.92
CA SER A 232 -0.51 -18.85 -6.20
C SER A 232 -0.17 -18.73 -7.68
N ARG A 233 0.19 -19.85 -8.35
CA ARG A 233 0.42 -19.87 -9.80
C ARG A 233 -0.83 -19.51 -10.61
N LEU A 234 -2.01 -19.96 -10.17
CA LEU A 234 -3.28 -19.64 -10.82
C LEU A 234 -3.62 -18.15 -10.70
N MET A 235 -3.53 -17.59 -9.50
CA MET A 235 -3.76 -16.16 -9.23
C MET A 235 -2.77 -15.29 -10.01
N GLN A 236 -1.48 -15.64 -9.97
CA GLN A 236 -0.44 -14.94 -10.72
C GLN A 236 -0.73 -14.96 -12.23
N SER A 237 -1.13 -16.12 -12.77
CA SER A 237 -1.46 -16.24 -14.19
C SER A 237 -2.71 -15.44 -14.60
N LEU A 238 -3.68 -15.28 -13.69
CA LEU A 238 -4.91 -14.56 -13.99
C LEU A 238 -4.68 -13.05 -14.01
N PHE A 239 -3.98 -12.51 -13.01
CA PHE A 239 -3.83 -11.06 -12.83
C PHE A 239 -2.59 -10.47 -13.49
N VAL A 240 -1.54 -11.26 -13.77
CA VAL A 240 -0.33 -10.75 -14.41
C VAL A 240 -0.38 -10.87 -15.94
N THR A 241 -0.17 -9.75 -16.61
CA THR A 241 -0.21 -9.63 -18.08
C THR A 241 1.12 -9.99 -18.75
N THR A 242 1.85 -10.99 -18.25
CA THR A 242 3.04 -11.50 -18.94
C THR A 242 2.65 -12.34 -20.15
N GLN A 243 3.38 -12.14 -21.26
CA GLN A 243 3.31 -13.03 -22.43
C GLN A 243 3.78 -14.42 -22.01
N THR A 244 3.08 -15.45 -22.45
CA THR A 244 3.40 -16.84 -22.11
C THR A 244 2.90 -17.78 -23.19
N ASP A 245 3.75 -18.74 -23.54
CA ASP A 245 3.42 -19.80 -24.51
C ASP A 245 2.74 -21.02 -23.86
N SER A 246 2.50 -20.95 -22.55
CA SER A 246 1.89 -22.02 -21.78
C SER A 246 0.40 -22.13 -22.09
N TYR A 247 -0.03 -23.30 -22.57
CA TYR A 247 -1.40 -23.59 -22.95
C TYR A 247 -2.40 -23.27 -21.84
N TRP A 248 -2.20 -23.82 -20.64
CA TRP A 248 -3.15 -23.64 -19.55
C TRP A 248 -3.28 -22.17 -19.12
N LYS A 249 -2.20 -21.38 -19.17
CA LYS A 249 -2.26 -19.95 -18.82
C LYS A 249 -3.06 -19.16 -19.84
N LEU A 250 -2.85 -19.42 -21.13
CA LEU A 250 -3.62 -18.79 -22.21
C LEU A 250 -5.09 -19.18 -22.12
N TRP A 251 -5.37 -20.47 -21.93
CA TRP A 251 -6.72 -20.99 -21.77
C TRP A 251 -7.43 -20.34 -20.58
N MET A 252 -6.77 -20.25 -19.42
CA MET A 252 -7.35 -19.62 -18.22
C MET A 252 -7.67 -18.14 -18.45
N LYS A 253 -6.77 -17.39 -19.10
CA LYS A 253 -7.01 -15.97 -19.44
C LYS A 253 -8.20 -15.80 -20.39
N GLN A 254 -8.33 -16.66 -21.39
CA GLN A 254 -9.43 -16.59 -22.36
C GLN A 254 -10.77 -16.98 -21.74
N ASN A 255 -10.77 -18.01 -20.89
CA ASN A 255 -12.00 -18.60 -20.36
C ASN A 255 -12.44 -18.00 -19.02
N SER A 256 -11.65 -17.15 -18.36
CA SER A 256 -11.99 -16.51 -17.06
C SER A 256 -12.33 -15.02 -17.20
N GLN A 257 -12.73 -14.57 -18.39
CA GLN A 257 -13.10 -13.16 -18.65
C GLN A 257 -14.34 -12.72 -17.85
N ASP A 258 -15.25 -13.64 -17.57
CA ASP A 258 -16.38 -13.46 -16.67
C ASP A 258 -15.90 -13.09 -15.25
N LEU A 259 -14.93 -13.83 -14.72
CA LEU A 259 -14.35 -13.56 -13.40
C LEU A 259 -13.62 -12.21 -13.37
N LEU A 260 -12.80 -11.93 -14.38
CA LEU A 260 -12.10 -10.64 -14.49
C LEU A 260 -13.06 -9.45 -14.52
N LYS A 261 -14.20 -9.58 -15.21
CA LYS A 261 -15.27 -8.56 -15.18
C LYS A 261 -15.88 -8.38 -13.79
N GLN A 262 -16.03 -9.46 -13.02
CA GLN A 262 -16.51 -9.36 -11.63
C GLN A 262 -15.48 -8.64 -10.74
N VAL A 263 -14.20 -9.00 -10.86
CA VAL A 263 -13.10 -8.34 -10.15
C VAL A 263 -13.05 -6.86 -10.48
N PHE A 264 -13.11 -6.51 -11.77
CA PHE A 264 -13.18 -5.12 -12.21
C PHE A 264 -14.33 -4.36 -11.55
N LYS A 265 -15.53 -4.95 -11.52
CA LYS A 265 -16.70 -4.34 -10.84
C LYS A 265 -16.49 -4.19 -9.33
N PHE A 266 -15.77 -5.11 -8.69
CA PHE A 266 -15.44 -5.02 -7.28
C PHE A 266 -14.46 -3.87 -7.00
N VAL A 267 -13.37 -3.79 -7.78
CA VAL A 267 -12.40 -2.68 -7.70
C VAL A 267 -13.08 -1.34 -7.97
N TRP A 268 -13.97 -1.27 -8.97
CA TRP A 268 -14.71 -0.04 -9.29
C TRP A 268 -15.55 0.47 -8.11
N ARG A 269 -16.15 -0.42 -7.31
CA ARG A 269 -16.94 -0.01 -6.12
C ARG A 269 -16.11 0.69 -5.05
N ILE A 270 -14.80 0.47 -5.02
CA ILE A 270 -13.89 1.10 -4.06
C ILE A 270 -13.63 2.57 -4.39
N LYS A 271 -13.78 2.96 -5.67
CA LYS A 271 -13.46 4.30 -6.17
C LYS A 271 -14.09 5.43 -5.36
N ASP A 272 -15.39 5.31 -5.09
CA ASP A 272 -16.20 6.36 -4.46
C ASP A 272 -16.46 6.07 -2.97
N LEU A 273 -15.67 5.17 -2.36
CA LEU A 273 -15.88 4.74 -0.99
C LEU A 273 -15.23 5.75 -0.02
N GLU A 274 -16.05 6.63 0.57
CA GLU A 274 -15.63 7.46 1.70
C GLU A 274 -15.69 6.64 2.98
N VAL A 275 -14.52 6.24 3.47
CA VAL A 275 -14.38 5.45 4.69
C VAL A 275 -13.94 6.37 5.82
N GLU A 276 -14.82 6.58 6.81
CA GLU A 276 -14.42 7.26 8.03
C GLU A 276 -13.29 6.47 8.72
N PRO A 277 -12.23 7.15 9.18
CA PRO A 277 -11.02 6.50 9.64
C PRO A 277 -11.18 6.04 11.09
N ASN A 278 -12.05 5.06 11.35
CA ASN A 278 -11.90 4.25 12.56
C ASN A 278 -10.81 3.21 12.33
N VAL A 279 -9.57 3.69 12.29
CA VAL A 279 -8.38 2.91 11.93
C VAL A 279 -7.80 2.29 13.20
N ALA A 280 -8.42 1.22 13.66
CA ALA A 280 -7.93 0.40 14.76
C ALA A 280 -7.56 -1.01 14.25
N VAL A 281 -6.36 -1.47 14.60
CA VAL A 281 -5.93 -2.85 14.38
C VAL A 281 -5.68 -3.48 15.75
N SER A 282 -6.68 -4.15 16.29
CA SER A 282 -6.65 -4.74 17.63
C SER A 282 -5.58 -5.84 17.79
N GLN A 283 -5.11 -6.42 16.68
CA GLN A 283 -4.13 -7.52 16.69
C GLN A 283 -2.67 -7.04 16.76
N ILE A 284 -2.38 -5.74 16.67
CA ILE A 284 -1.01 -5.21 16.71
C ILE A 284 -0.71 -4.71 18.14
N PRO A 285 0.35 -5.21 18.80
CA PRO A 285 0.71 -4.76 20.13
C PRO A 285 1.17 -3.30 20.11
N ARG A 286 0.78 -2.53 21.12
CA ARG A 286 1.25 -1.15 21.30
C ARG A 286 2.63 -1.18 21.98
N ASN A 287 3.68 -0.94 21.21
CA ASN A 287 5.05 -0.88 21.74
C ASN A 287 5.87 0.22 21.06
N VAL A 288 5.89 1.40 21.70
CA VAL A 288 6.64 2.56 21.25
C VAL A 288 8.16 2.40 21.49
N LYS A 289 8.56 1.74 22.59
CA LYS A 289 9.98 1.66 22.95
C LYS A 289 10.79 0.79 22.00
N GLY A 290 10.20 -0.30 21.51
CA GLY A 290 10.93 -1.28 20.68
C GLY A 290 11.63 -0.67 19.47
N LEU A 291 10.93 0.19 18.70
CA LEU A 291 11.53 0.85 17.53
C LEU A 291 12.63 1.84 17.93
N VAL A 292 12.40 2.62 18.98
CA VAL A 292 13.34 3.62 19.47
C VAL A 292 14.61 2.96 19.98
N ASP A 293 14.49 1.88 20.75
CA ASP A 293 15.63 1.12 21.28
C ASP A 293 16.46 0.51 20.16
N PHE A 294 15.81 -0.05 19.13
CA PHE A 294 16.49 -0.56 17.93
C PHE A 294 17.27 0.53 17.20
N LEU A 295 16.63 1.66 16.91
CA LEU A 295 17.25 2.79 16.20
C LEU A 295 18.37 3.45 16.99
N ASN A 296 18.42 3.23 18.31
CA ASN A 296 19.49 3.74 19.16
C ASN A 296 20.77 2.90 19.14
N THR A 297 20.74 1.69 18.57
CA THR A 297 21.94 0.88 18.40
C THR A 297 22.92 1.53 17.41
N GLU A 298 24.23 1.33 17.62
CA GLU A 298 25.26 1.91 16.75
C GLU A 298 25.17 1.41 15.31
N GLU A 299 24.76 0.16 15.12
CA GLU A 299 24.57 -0.45 13.80
C GLU A 299 23.40 0.22 13.06
N SER A 300 22.24 0.34 13.70
CA SER A 300 21.06 0.97 13.09
C SER A 300 21.31 2.46 12.83
N LYS A 301 21.97 3.18 13.73
CA LYS A 301 22.35 4.60 13.51
C LYS A 301 23.24 4.77 12.29
N LYS A 302 24.19 3.86 12.05
CA LYS A 302 25.05 3.92 10.86
C LYS A 302 24.28 3.54 9.60
N GLY A 303 23.46 2.50 9.67
CA GLY A 303 22.69 2.00 8.53
C GLY A 303 21.63 2.99 8.04
N VAL A 304 20.82 3.53 8.95
CA VAL A 304 19.70 4.44 8.63
C VAL A 304 20.19 5.75 7.99
N LYS A 305 21.38 6.24 8.34
CA LYS A 305 21.96 7.47 7.75
C LYS A 305 22.08 7.42 6.23
N ASN A 306 22.20 6.24 5.63
CA ASN A 306 22.26 6.09 4.18
C ASN A 306 20.90 6.25 3.49
N TYR A 307 19.81 6.29 4.26
CA TYR A 307 18.43 6.35 3.77
C TYR A 307 17.69 7.64 4.18
N ILE A 308 18.31 8.48 5.01
CA ILE A 308 17.77 9.78 5.43
C ILE A 308 18.61 10.88 4.77
N SER A 309 17.97 11.97 4.35
CA SER A 309 18.70 13.12 3.83
C SER A 309 19.61 13.77 4.90
N GLU A 310 20.58 14.58 4.46
CA GLU A 310 21.41 15.35 5.38
C GLU A 310 20.56 16.25 6.32
N TYR A 311 19.41 16.73 5.83
CA TYR A 311 18.45 17.49 6.63
C TYR A 311 17.86 16.66 7.76
N GLY A 312 17.35 15.45 7.48
CA GLY A 312 16.80 14.58 8.51
C GLY A 312 17.85 14.14 9.54
N ILE A 313 19.11 13.96 9.14
CA ILE A 313 20.22 13.71 10.07
C ILE A 313 20.44 14.92 10.99
N ARG A 314 20.47 16.14 10.44
CA ARG A 314 20.60 17.37 11.24
C ARG A 314 19.42 17.54 12.20
N LEU A 315 18.21 17.22 11.77
CA LEU A 315 17.01 17.26 12.61
C LEU A 315 17.13 16.32 13.82
N LEU A 316 17.59 15.08 13.62
CA LEU A 316 17.82 14.13 14.71
C LEU A 316 18.89 14.64 15.70
N LEU A 317 19.98 15.21 15.18
CA LEU A 317 21.05 15.78 16.01
C LEU A 317 20.61 17.01 16.82
N LEU A 318 19.71 17.83 16.27
CA LEU A 318 19.17 19.02 16.94
C LEU A 318 18.13 18.66 17.98
N THR A 319 17.29 17.66 17.71
CA THR A 319 16.24 17.19 18.64
C THR A 319 16.84 16.51 19.87
N GLY A 320 17.99 15.86 19.73
CA GLY A 320 18.77 15.34 20.86
C GLY A 320 19.45 16.42 21.72
N LYS A 321 19.45 17.70 21.31
CA LYS A 321 20.03 18.80 22.06
C LYS A 321 18.91 19.68 22.61
N THR A 322 18.73 19.71 23.94
CA THR A 322 17.77 20.62 24.55
C THR A 322 18.41 21.92 24.97
N ASP A 323 18.50 22.86 24.03
CA ASP A 323 18.74 24.27 24.31
C ASP A 323 17.62 25.10 23.66
N GLU A 324 17.23 26.21 24.27
CA GLU A 324 16.19 27.11 23.73
C GLU A 324 16.53 27.63 22.32
N ARG A 325 17.83 27.66 21.99
CA ARG A 325 18.36 27.94 20.65
C ARG A 325 18.11 26.81 19.66
N SER A 326 18.17 25.53 20.07
CA SER A 326 17.93 24.41 19.15
C SER A 326 16.45 24.33 18.75
N VAL A 327 15.53 24.66 19.66
CA VAL A 327 14.08 24.73 19.37
C VAL A 327 13.76 25.85 18.37
N LYS A 328 14.34 27.05 18.54
CA LYS A 328 14.23 28.14 17.55
C LYS A 328 14.90 27.79 16.23
N LEU A 329 16.03 27.08 16.25
CA LEU A 329 16.69 26.62 15.02
C LEU A 329 15.82 25.59 14.28
N GLN A 330 15.15 24.70 15.02
CA GLN A 330 14.22 23.70 14.46
C GLN A 330 13.01 24.35 13.81
N SER A 331 12.39 25.36 14.44
CA SER A 331 11.25 26.06 13.85
C SER A 331 11.65 26.77 12.55
N VAL A 332 12.79 27.48 12.57
CA VAL A 332 13.32 28.16 11.38
C VAL A 332 13.69 27.16 10.30
N GLN A 333 14.32 26.04 10.65
CA GLN A 333 14.69 25.01 9.67
C GLN A 333 13.47 24.27 9.08
N ALA A 334 12.44 24.01 9.88
CA ALA A 334 11.18 23.44 9.38
C ALA A 334 10.49 24.39 8.40
N GLU A 335 10.46 25.68 8.72
CA GLU A 335 9.92 26.72 7.84
C GLU A 335 10.72 26.85 6.54
N THR A 336 12.06 26.85 6.64
CA THR A 336 12.95 26.94 5.47
C THR A 336 12.77 25.73 4.56
N TYR A 337 12.61 24.53 5.13
CA TYR A 337 12.40 23.30 4.35
C TYR A 337 11.00 23.26 3.73
N SER A 338 9.97 23.71 4.46
CA SER A 338 8.62 23.86 3.90
C SER A 338 8.62 24.79 2.69
N LEU A 339 9.35 25.91 2.77
CA LEU A 339 9.53 26.83 1.64
C LEU A 339 10.29 26.19 0.48
N LEU A 340 11.34 25.42 0.77
CA LEU A 340 12.10 24.69 -0.27
C LEU A 340 11.21 23.66 -1.00
N VAL A 341 10.44 22.86 -0.26
CA VAL A 341 9.54 21.84 -0.84
C VAL A 341 8.42 22.50 -1.65
N ALA A 342 7.84 23.60 -1.15
CA ALA A 342 6.86 24.39 -1.90
C ALA A 342 7.46 24.89 -3.21
N SER A 343 8.66 25.48 -3.16
CA SER A 343 9.38 25.96 -4.35
C SER A 343 9.71 24.84 -5.35
N MET A 344 10.11 23.66 -4.86
CA MET A 344 10.37 22.49 -5.72
C MET A 344 9.09 21.96 -6.37
N ASN A 345 7.98 21.90 -5.63
CA ASN A 345 6.68 21.51 -6.17
C ASN A 345 6.20 22.51 -7.22
N ASP A 346 6.36 23.81 -6.97
CA ASP A 346 6.04 24.85 -7.95
C ASP A 346 6.88 24.68 -9.21
N LYS A 347 8.19 24.44 -9.06
CA LYS A 347 9.08 24.19 -10.20
C LYS A 347 8.69 22.94 -11.00
N LEU A 348 8.30 21.86 -10.33
CA LEU A 348 7.78 20.66 -10.98
C LEU A 348 6.47 20.92 -11.71
N ASN A 349 5.55 21.68 -11.11
CA ASN A 349 4.30 22.11 -11.74
C ASN A 349 4.57 22.99 -12.97
N PHE A 350 5.52 23.93 -12.90
CA PHE A 350 5.94 24.75 -14.03
C PHE A 350 6.52 23.91 -15.16
N LEU A 351 7.40 22.94 -14.86
CA LEU A 351 7.95 22.03 -15.85
C LEU A 351 6.87 21.17 -16.50
N GLN A 352 5.90 20.69 -15.71
CA GLN A 352 4.75 19.95 -16.22
C GLN A 352 3.88 20.81 -17.15
N GLN A 353 3.60 22.06 -16.76
CA GLN A 353 2.86 22.99 -17.62
C GLN A 353 3.62 23.31 -18.91
N MET A 354 4.94 23.52 -18.86
CA MET A 354 5.77 23.68 -20.05
C MET A 354 5.72 22.46 -20.96
N SER A 355 5.74 21.24 -20.41
CA SER A 355 5.61 20.01 -21.19
C SER A 355 4.26 19.92 -21.91
N ILE A 356 3.16 20.26 -21.22
CA ILE A 356 1.82 20.32 -21.81
C ILE A 356 1.77 21.37 -22.92
N MET A 357 2.34 22.56 -22.67
CA MET A 357 2.36 23.65 -23.63
C MET A 357 3.20 23.29 -24.87
N LYS A 358 4.34 22.60 -24.70
CA LYS A 358 5.17 22.12 -25.81
C LYS A 358 4.45 21.08 -26.67
N MET A 359 3.68 20.17 -26.07
CA MET A 359 2.82 19.25 -26.83
C MET A 359 1.76 20.01 -27.62
N ARG A 360 1.11 21.00 -27.00
CA ARG A 360 0.08 21.81 -27.66
C ARG A 360 0.63 22.64 -28.81
N ILE A 361 1.84 23.21 -28.68
CA ILE A 361 2.53 23.91 -29.77
C ILE A 361 2.80 22.94 -30.93
N LYS A 362 3.26 21.73 -30.62
CA LYS A 362 3.49 20.69 -31.63
C LYS A 362 2.20 20.30 -32.36
N ASP A 363 1.11 20.11 -31.63
CA ASP A 363 -0.20 19.80 -32.22
C ASP A 363 -0.69 20.94 -33.13
N LEU A 364 -0.53 22.20 -32.69
CA LEU A 364 -0.85 23.38 -33.49
C LEU A 364 0.03 23.50 -34.75
N HIS A 365 1.30 23.13 -34.68
CA HIS A 365 2.19 23.10 -35.84
C HIS A 365 1.76 22.03 -36.84
N GLU A 366 1.36 20.85 -36.37
CA GLU A 366 0.85 19.79 -37.25
C GLU A 366 -0.50 20.19 -37.86
N GLU A 367 -1.40 20.82 -37.11
CA GLU A 367 -2.64 21.40 -37.64
C GLU A 367 -2.36 22.48 -38.70
N ARG A 368 -1.42 23.39 -38.45
CA ARG A 368 -0.95 24.40 -39.43
C ARG A 368 -0.48 23.71 -40.71
N ARG A 369 0.33 22.66 -40.58
CA ARG A 369 0.84 21.87 -41.72
C ARG A 369 -0.29 21.19 -42.50
N TYR A 370 -1.26 20.58 -41.82
CA TYR A 370 -2.42 19.97 -42.45
C TYR A 370 -3.30 21.00 -43.19
N LEU A 371 -3.54 22.16 -42.58
CA LEU A 371 -4.30 23.23 -43.21
C LEU A 371 -3.58 23.79 -44.44
N ARG A 372 -2.24 23.94 -44.40
CA ARG A 372 -1.43 24.32 -45.57
C ARG A 372 -1.51 23.28 -46.69
N GLN A 373 -1.51 21.99 -46.38
CA GLN A 373 -1.70 20.93 -47.38
C GLN A 373 -3.09 21.00 -48.05
N LEU A 374 -4.12 21.42 -47.31
CA LEU A 374 -5.48 21.57 -47.84
C LEU A 374 -5.68 22.85 -48.66
N LEU A 375 -4.99 23.94 -48.31
CA LEU A 375 -5.15 25.27 -48.94
C LEU A 375 -4.27 25.47 -50.19
N GLY A 376 -3.31 24.58 -50.45
CA GLY A 376 -2.51 24.57 -51.67
C GLY A 376 -1.22 25.41 -51.59
N PRO A 377 -0.32 25.27 -52.59
CA PRO A 377 1.09 25.71 -52.52
C PRO A 377 1.31 27.23 -52.44
N GLU A 378 0.28 28.04 -52.63
CA GLU A 378 0.36 29.51 -52.55
C GLU A 378 0.64 30.03 -51.12
N TYR A 379 0.47 29.19 -50.08
CA TYR A 379 0.74 29.50 -48.67
C TYR A 379 1.94 28.72 -48.08
N MET A 380 2.75 28.07 -48.92
CA MET A 380 3.92 27.27 -48.50
C MET A 380 5.24 28.07 -48.43
N ASN A 381 5.24 29.35 -48.81
CA ASN A 381 6.47 30.15 -48.95
C ASN A 381 6.91 30.91 -47.67
N ASP A 382 6.12 30.88 -46.59
CA ASP A 382 6.41 31.66 -45.38
C ASP A 382 7.44 31.01 -44.43
N GLU A 383 8.04 29.85 -44.79
CA GLU A 383 9.02 29.15 -43.93
C GLU A 383 10.46 29.66 -44.07
N HIS A 384 10.77 30.56 -45.00
CA HIS A 384 12.15 31.04 -45.13
C HIS A 384 12.60 32.03 -44.03
N ASP A 385 11.67 32.60 -43.27
CA ASP A 385 11.99 33.61 -42.25
C ASP A 385 12.02 33.05 -40.81
N GLU A 386 11.32 31.95 -40.49
CA GLU A 386 11.27 31.40 -39.11
C GLU A 386 12.44 30.43 -38.79
N GLU A 387 12.98 29.69 -39.76
CA GLU A 387 14.11 28.76 -39.52
C GLU A 387 15.48 29.45 -39.35
N GLN A 388 15.59 30.76 -39.66
CA GLN A 388 16.80 31.54 -39.41
C GLN A 388 16.93 31.99 -37.95
N GLU A 389 15.84 32.28 -37.25
CA GLU A 389 15.90 32.73 -35.85
C GLU A 389 16.29 31.60 -34.88
N GLU A 390 15.89 30.34 -35.12
CA GLU A 390 16.21 29.23 -34.22
C GLU A 390 17.68 28.76 -34.29
N LYS A 391 18.42 29.18 -35.33
CA LYS A 391 19.87 28.91 -35.46
C LYS A 391 20.74 30.00 -34.81
N ASP A 392 20.19 31.18 -34.60
CA ASP A 392 20.93 32.32 -34.03
C ASP A 392 20.85 32.38 -32.48
N GLU A 393 20.03 31.51 -31.84
CA GLU A 393 19.87 31.46 -30.37
C GLU A 393 20.48 30.23 -29.66
N ASN A 394 21.30 29.40 -30.33
CA ASN A 394 22.06 28.31 -29.68
C ASN A 394 23.53 28.64 -29.43
#